data_AF-A0AAU7LWB1-F1
#
_entry.id   AF-A0AAU7LWB1-F1
#
_cell.length_a   1.000
_cell.length_b   1.000
_cell.length_c   1.000
_cell.angle_alpha   90.00
_cell.angle_beta   90.00
_cell.angle_gamma   90.00
#
_symmetry.space_group_name_H-M   'P 1'
#
loop_
_entity.id
_entity.type
_entity.pdbx_description
1 polymer ?
#
loop_
_entity_poly.entity_id
_entity_poly.type
_entity_poly.pdbx_seq_one_letter_code
_entity_poly.pdbx_strand_id
1 'polypeptide(L)'
;MAAHKYWRALCMVSPTASPAPLELGEFQLYNGATRLDAAATLTSNVAPTSGTIASLKDAVTTAGAYWADLTVSGYVILTWAFPTAVEVDGVLLGARTTIARFPTFGLIQGGDAATGVNWPTVRGFGGLKFVSAAMTPIIPLSNPALTPRPIVTQADYSTEGGRGLITDTVKTKATPANIPTHCKVRLLRDIDDKVIREEWTDPVTGVYTFDYFDEHFTYSVKATHPTGAKRAVIADRLTPGLMP
;
A
#
# COMPACT_ATOMS: atom_id res chain seq x y z
N MET A 1 10.99 9.66 -17.30
CA MET A 1 11.86 8.86 -16.37
C MET A 1 12.95 8.22 -17.21
N ALA A 2 13.97 7.53 -16.67
CA ALA A 2 14.94 6.88 -17.57
C ALA A 2 14.28 5.76 -18.38
N ALA A 3 14.68 5.60 -19.66
CA ALA A 3 14.18 4.54 -20.53
C ALA A 3 14.95 3.23 -20.27
N HIS A 4 14.22 2.14 -20.09
CA HIS A 4 14.80 0.82 -19.84
C HIS A 4 14.17 -0.22 -20.76
N LYS A 5 14.99 -1.18 -21.21
CA LYS A 5 14.52 -2.33 -22.01
C LYS A 5 13.86 -3.39 -21.12
N TYR A 6 14.36 -3.52 -19.90
CA TYR A 6 13.85 -4.46 -18.92
C TYR A 6 13.24 -3.69 -17.76
N TRP A 7 12.03 -4.05 -17.39
CA TRP A 7 11.33 -3.53 -16.22
C TRP A 7 10.95 -4.70 -15.35
N ARG A 8 10.99 -4.53 -14.03
CA ARG A 8 10.45 -5.55 -13.13
C ARG A 8 9.70 -4.96 -11.96
N ALA A 9 8.69 -5.70 -11.52
CA ALA A 9 7.97 -5.49 -10.29
C ALA A 9 8.38 -6.58 -9.30
N LEU A 10 8.67 -6.19 -8.06
CA LEU A 10 9.04 -7.11 -6.99
C LEU A 10 8.49 -6.65 -5.64
N CYS A 11 8.72 -7.46 -4.60
CA CYS A 11 8.29 -7.17 -3.24
C CYS A 11 6.78 -6.87 -3.16
N MET A 12 5.98 -7.58 -3.95
CA MET A 12 4.54 -7.48 -3.89
C MET A 12 4.04 -8.23 -2.66
N VAL A 13 3.46 -7.49 -1.71
CA VAL A 13 3.02 -8.03 -0.41
C VAL A 13 1.51 -7.91 -0.30
N SER A 14 0.81 -9.02 -0.08
CA SER A 14 -0.60 -9.02 0.26
C SER A 14 -0.81 -8.81 1.77
N PRO A 15 -2.03 -8.46 2.23
CA PRO A 15 -2.30 -8.27 3.66
C PRO A 15 -2.06 -9.52 4.52
N THR A 16 -2.15 -10.71 3.95
CA THR A 16 -2.01 -11.97 4.68
C THR A 16 -0.54 -12.38 4.76
N ALA A 17 0.05 -12.44 5.96
CA ALA A 17 1.49 -12.70 6.12
C ALA A 17 1.92 -14.17 5.93
N SER A 18 1.01 -15.13 6.10
CA SER A 18 1.25 -16.56 5.90
C SER A 18 -0.08 -17.22 5.49
N PRO A 19 -0.15 -17.95 4.37
CA PRO A 19 0.95 -18.35 3.48
C PRO A 19 1.45 -17.25 2.50
N ALA A 20 1.16 -15.97 2.76
CA ALA A 20 1.49 -14.86 1.84
C ALA A 20 0.90 -15.03 0.42
N PRO A 21 -0.41 -15.32 0.29
CA PRO A 21 -1.02 -15.52 -1.01
C PRO A 21 -1.04 -14.21 -1.81
N LEU A 22 -0.76 -14.28 -3.11
CA LEU A 22 -0.81 -13.12 -4.01
C LEU A 22 -1.74 -13.43 -5.19
N GLU A 23 -2.59 -12.48 -5.54
CA GLU A 23 -3.45 -12.59 -6.71
C GLU A 23 -3.47 -11.26 -7.48
N LEU A 24 -3.32 -11.36 -8.79
CA LEU A 24 -3.45 -10.26 -9.73
C LEU A 24 -4.35 -10.68 -10.88
N GLY A 25 -5.27 -9.78 -11.25
CA GLY A 25 -5.96 -9.86 -12.54
C GLY A 25 -5.11 -9.25 -13.65
N GLU A 26 -4.47 -8.11 -13.36
CA GLU A 26 -3.69 -7.34 -14.34
C GLU A 26 -2.47 -6.69 -13.68
N PHE A 27 -1.44 -6.46 -14.48
CA PHE A 27 -0.33 -5.57 -14.15
C PHE A 27 0.21 -4.95 -15.45
N GLN A 28 -0.22 -3.72 -15.71
CA GLN A 28 0.07 -2.99 -16.93
C GLN A 28 1.07 -1.85 -16.66
N LEU A 29 1.89 -1.53 -17.67
CA LEU A 29 2.88 -0.47 -17.61
C LEU A 29 2.48 0.66 -18.55
N TYR A 30 2.63 1.91 -18.10
CA TYR A 30 2.18 3.11 -18.80
C TYR A 30 3.29 4.15 -18.94
N ASN A 31 3.17 4.96 -19.99
CA ASN A 31 3.80 6.28 -20.12
C ASN A 31 2.71 7.32 -20.38
N GLY A 32 2.42 8.18 -19.40
CA GLY A 32 1.22 9.00 -19.38
C GLY A 32 -0.04 8.12 -19.50
N ALA A 33 -0.86 8.39 -20.52
CA ALA A 33 -2.06 7.62 -20.81
C ALA A 33 -1.82 6.42 -21.76
N THR A 34 -0.61 6.23 -22.25
CA THR A 34 -0.30 5.19 -23.24
C THR A 34 0.14 3.90 -22.54
N ARG A 35 -0.57 2.81 -22.80
CA ARG A 35 -0.21 1.47 -22.35
C ARG A 35 0.96 0.92 -23.16
N LEU A 36 1.96 0.35 -22.47
CA LEU A 36 3.22 -0.11 -23.06
C LEU A 36 3.42 -1.63 -23.02
N ASP A 37 2.98 -2.28 -21.94
CA ASP A 37 3.31 -3.69 -21.63
C ASP A 37 2.85 -4.71 -22.68
N ALA A 38 1.90 -4.34 -23.55
CA ALA A 38 1.40 -5.19 -24.63
C ALA A 38 2.52 -5.67 -25.57
N ALA A 39 3.55 -4.86 -25.82
CA ALA A 39 4.68 -5.22 -26.68
C ALA A 39 5.78 -6.03 -25.96
N ALA A 40 5.75 -6.13 -24.63
CA ALA A 40 6.79 -6.80 -23.85
C ALA A 40 6.52 -8.30 -23.67
N THR A 41 7.58 -9.10 -23.57
CA THR A 41 7.48 -10.46 -23.03
C THR A 41 7.41 -10.37 -21.50
N LEU A 42 6.38 -10.94 -20.89
CA LEU A 42 6.20 -10.96 -19.43
C LEU A 42 6.55 -12.33 -18.86
N THR A 43 7.42 -12.37 -17.85
CA THR A 43 7.83 -13.59 -17.15
C THR A 43 7.70 -13.41 -15.63
N SER A 44 7.67 -14.54 -14.91
CA SER A 44 7.67 -14.59 -13.45
C SER A 44 8.79 -15.50 -12.95
N ASN A 45 9.42 -15.17 -11.83
CA ASN A 45 10.41 -16.04 -11.18
C ASN A 45 9.78 -17.31 -10.58
N VAL A 46 8.49 -17.25 -10.21
CA VAL A 46 7.73 -18.36 -9.63
C VAL A 46 6.45 -18.55 -10.44
N ALA A 47 6.17 -19.79 -10.83
CA ALA A 47 4.94 -20.11 -11.55
C ALA A 47 3.70 -19.88 -10.65
N PRO A 48 2.60 -19.32 -11.19
CA PRO A 48 1.33 -19.27 -10.47
C PRO A 48 0.85 -20.67 -10.09
N THR A 49 0.25 -20.80 -8.91
CA THR A 49 -0.49 -22.00 -8.49
C THR A 49 -1.70 -22.25 -9.39
N SER A 50 -2.35 -21.18 -9.85
CA SER A 50 -3.41 -21.25 -10.87
C SER A 50 -3.45 -19.97 -11.71
N GLY A 51 -4.09 -20.08 -12.88
CA GLY A 51 -4.11 -19.00 -13.86
C GLY A 51 -2.81 -18.94 -14.68
N THR A 52 -2.55 -17.80 -15.32
CA THR A 52 -1.38 -17.63 -16.20
C THR A 52 -0.81 -16.21 -16.13
N ILE A 53 0.51 -16.11 -16.25
CA ILE A 53 1.21 -14.83 -16.32
C ILE A 53 0.79 -14.02 -17.56
N ALA A 54 0.43 -14.69 -18.65
CA ALA A 54 -0.03 -14.02 -19.87
C ALA A 54 -1.30 -13.18 -19.63
N SER A 55 -2.14 -13.58 -18.68
CA SER A 55 -3.36 -12.86 -18.36
C SER A 55 -3.13 -11.54 -17.64
N LEU A 56 -1.94 -11.33 -17.07
CA LEU A 56 -1.65 -10.05 -16.41
C LEU A 56 -1.49 -8.88 -17.38
N LYS A 57 -1.53 -9.16 -18.69
CA LYS A 57 -1.40 -8.16 -19.76
C LYS A 57 -2.44 -8.35 -20.87
N ASP A 58 -3.55 -9.03 -20.63
CA ASP A 58 -4.60 -9.25 -21.65
C ASP A 58 -5.78 -8.27 -21.56
N ALA A 59 -5.82 -7.41 -20.53
CA ALA A 59 -6.91 -6.50 -20.21
C ALA A 59 -8.23 -7.20 -19.80
N VAL A 60 -8.17 -8.44 -19.32
CA VAL A 60 -9.29 -9.24 -18.84
C VAL A 60 -9.15 -9.51 -17.33
N THR A 61 -9.83 -8.70 -16.52
CA THR A 61 -9.75 -8.74 -15.04
C THR A 61 -10.34 -10.00 -14.39
N THR A 62 -11.09 -10.82 -15.13
CA THR A 62 -11.64 -12.09 -14.66
C THR A 62 -10.64 -13.25 -14.80
N ALA A 63 -9.69 -13.11 -15.73
CA ALA A 63 -8.50 -13.93 -15.84
C ALA A 63 -7.40 -13.35 -14.92
N GLY A 64 -6.32 -14.10 -14.70
CA GLY A 64 -5.24 -13.62 -13.83
C GLY A 64 -4.26 -14.69 -13.40
N ALA A 65 -3.40 -14.35 -12.45
CA ALA A 65 -2.42 -15.24 -11.84
C ALA A 65 -2.59 -15.24 -10.31
N TYR A 66 -2.56 -16.44 -9.74
CA TYR A 66 -2.67 -16.66 -8.30
C TYR A 66 -1.49 -17.49 -7.80
N TRP A 67 -0.83 -17.01 -6.75
CA TRP A 67 0.19 -17.72 -5.99
C TRP A 67 -0.36 -18.00 -4.60
N ALA A 68 -0.55 -19.28 -4.26
CA ALA A 68 -1.19 -19.68 -3.02
C ALA A 68 -0.28 -19.55 -1.80
N ASP A 69 1.02 -19.76 -2.00
CA ASP A 69 2.01 -19.75 -0.94
C ASP A 69 3.34 -19.21 -1.46
N LEU A 70 3.79 -18.08 -0.89
CA LEU A 70 5.08 -17.45 -1.21
C LEU A 70 6.10 -17.62 -0.08
N THR A 71 5.82 -18.43 0.94
CA THR A 71 6.69 -18.60 2.12
C THR A 71 8.09 -19.11 1.73
N VAL A 72 8.19 -20.00 0.73
CA VAL A 72 9.47 -20.56 0.27
C VAL A 72 10.20 -19.64 -0.71
N SER A 73 9.47 -19.04 -1.64
CA SER A 73 10.07 -18.18 -2.68
C SER A 73 10.33 -16.76 -2.20
N GLY A 74 9.75 -16.37 -1.06
CA GLY A 74 9.78 -15.03 -0.47
C GLY A 74 8.89 -14.02 -1.19
N TYR A 75 9.02 -13.90 -2.51
CA TYR A 75 8.30 -12.90 -3.30
C TYR A 75 8.19 -13.28 -4.78
N VAL A 76 7.16 -12.74 -5.43
CA VAL A 76 7.01 -12.78 -6.89
C VAL A 76 7.78 -11.62 -7.52
N ILE A 77 8.52 -11.93 -8.58
CA ILE A 77 9.16 -10.96 -9.47
C ILE A 77 8.50 -11.11 -10.84
N LEU A 78 7.79 -10.08 -11.29
CA LEU A 78 7.30 -9.98 -12.66
C LEU A 78 8.29 -9.18 -13.48
N THR A 79 8.72 -9.70 -14.63
CA THR A 79 9.71 -9.04 -15.50
C THR A 79 9.13 -8.84 -16.89
N TRP A 80 9.12 -7.58 -17.35
CA TRP A 80 8.78 -7.19 -18.72
C TRP A 80 10.08 -6.96 -19.50
N ALA A 81 10.28 -7.72 -20.57
CA ALA A 81 11.34 -7.51 -21.54
C ALA A 81 10.75 -6.88 -22.79
N PHE A 82 11.05 -5.60 -23.03
CA PHE A 82 10.62 -4.87 -24.21
C PHE A 82 11.56 -5.12 -25.39
N PRO A 83 11.06 -5.03 -26.64
CA PRO A 83 11.93 -5.12 -27.83
C PRO A 83 12.94 -3.96 -27.89
N THR A 84 12.54 -2.77 -27.43
CA THR A 84 13.37 -1.56 -27.34
C THR A 84 13.21 -0.91 -25.96
N ALA A 85 14.15 -0.07 -25.55
CA ALA A 85 14.03 0.66 -24.29
C ALA A 85 12.82 1.61 -24.32
N VAL A 86 12.05 1.63 -23.22
CA VAL A 86 10.88 2.49 -23.05
C VAL A 86 10.92 3.18 -21.70
N GLU A 87 10.42 4.41 -21.65
CA GLU A 87 10.14 5.08 -20.37
C GLU A 87 8.82 4.55 -19.81
N VAL A 88 8.82 4.13 -18.55
CA VAL A 88 7.62 3.79 -17.79
C VAL A 88 7.48 4.80 -16.66
N ASP A 89 6.33 5.44 -16.59
CA ASP A 89 6.01 6.45 -15.59
C ASP A 89 4.71 6.17 -14.83
N GLY A 90 4.04 5.06 -15.14
CA GLY A 90 2.79 4.66 -14.50
C GLY A 90 2.62 3.15 -14.49
N VAL A 91 1.89 2.66 -13.49
CA VAL A 91 1.45 1.26 -13.41
C VAL A 91 -0.04 1.21 -13.16
N LEU A 92 -0.66 0.13 -13.61
CA LEU A 92 -2.06 -0.14 -13.34
C LEU A 92 -2.18 -1.61 -12.94
N LEU A 93 -2.83 -1.84 -11.80
CA LEU A 93 -3.02 -3.18 -11.25
C LEU A 93 -4.50 -3.56 -11.29
N GLY A 94 -4.77 -4.79 -11.68
CA GLY A 94 -6.10 -5.40 -11.67
C GLY A 94 -6.26 -6.32 -10.47
N ALA A 95 -7.38 -6.18 -9.78
CA ALA A 95 -7.78 -7.07 -8.70
C ALA A 95 -8.72 -8.15 -9.23
N ARG A 96 -8.68 -9.35 -8.62
CA ARG A 96 -9.51 -10.47 -9.05
C ARG A 96 -10.55 -10.86 -8.00
N THR A 97 -10.23 -11.72 -7.03
CA THR A 97 -11.26 -12.33 -6.16
C THR A 97 -11.39 -11.70 -4.77
N THR A 98 -10.30 -11.26 -4.13
CA THR A 98 -10.37 -10.78 -2.74
C THR A 98 -9.21 -9.86 -2.36
N ILE A 99 -9.49 -8.91 -1.48
CA ILE A 99 -8.50 -7.97 -0.92
C ILE A 99 -7.38 -8.68 -0.15
N ALA A 100 -7.67 -9.83 0.47
CA ALA A 100 -6.69 -10.58 1.27
C ALA A 100 -5.49 -11.09 0.44
N ARG A 101 -5.63 -11.12 -0.89
CA ARG A 101 -4.61 -11.62 -1.83
C ARG A 101 -4.06 -10.52 -2.73
N PHE A 102 -4.69 -9.35 -2.75
CA PHE A 102 -4.26 -8.24 -3.62
C PHE A 102 -3.02 -7.56 -3.02
N PRO A 103 -2.01 -7.17 -3.82
CA PRO A 103 -0.85 -6.49 -3.27
C PRO A 103 -1.21 -5.12 -2.68
N THR A 104 -0.65 -4.83 -1.52
CA THR A 104 -0.74 -3.54 -0.83
C THR A 104 0.46 -2.64 -1.11
N PHE A 105 1.54 -3.22 -1.63
CA PHE A 105 2.81 -2.56 -1.95
C PHE A 105 3.51 -3.28 -3.10
N GLY A 106 4.39 -2.57 -3.81
CA GLY A 106 5.33 -3.14 -4.76
C GLY A 106 6.46 -2.16 -5.10
N LEU A 107 7.57 -2.69 -5.61
CA LEU A 107 8.69 -1.92 -6.13
C LEU A 107 8.77 -2.07 -7.65
N ILE A 108 9.05 -0.98 -8.34
CA ILE A 108 9.43 -0.97 -9.77
C ILE A 108 10.91 -0.68 -9.89
N GLN A 109 11.58 -1.46 -10.73
CA GLN A 109 12.98 -1.26 -11.09
C GLN A 109 13.14 -1.28 -12.61
N GLY A 110 14.04 -0.44 -13.10
CA GLY A 110 14.47 -0.38 -14.50
C GLY A 110 15.83 -1.04 -14.63
N GLY A 111 15.93 -2.04 -15.50
CA GLY A 111 17.17 -2.76 -15.78
C GLY A 111 18.04 -2.03 -16.81
N ASP A 112 19.35 -2.29 -16.83
CA ASP A 112 20.22 -1.82 -17.92
C ASP A 112 19.62 -2.15 -19.30
N ALA A 113 19.61 -1.17 -20.21
CA ALA A 113 19.06 -1.23 -21.55
C ALA A 113 19.62 -2.38 -22.42
N ALA A 114 20.82 -2.88 -22.13
CA ALA A 114 21.46 -3.96 -22.89
C ALA A 114 21.23 -5.36 -22.32
N THR A 115 21.25 -5.53 -20.98
CA THR A 115 21.40 -6.87 -20.36
C THR A 115 20.39 -7.21 -19.27
N GLY A 116 19.73 -6.22 -18.65
CA GLY A 116 18.86 -6.48 -17.50
C GLY A 116 19.59 -7.04 -16.28
N VAL A 117 20.84 -6.63 -16.04
CA VAL A 117 21.66 -7.12 -14.91
C VAL A 117 21.69 -6.12 -13.74
N ASN A 118 21.80 -4.82 -14.02
CA ASN A 118 21.75 -3.77 -13.01
C ASN A 118 20.32 -3.24 -12.88
N TRP A 119 19.74 -3.31 -11.68
CA TRP A 119 18.34 -2.97 -11.42
C TRP A 119 18.20 -1.87 -10.36
N PRO A 120 18.57 -0.62 -10.67
CA PRO A 120 18.27 0.49 -9.77
C PRO A 120 16.77 0.53 -9.47
N THR A 121 16.45 0.71 -8.18
CA THR A 121 15.06 0.97 -7.78
C THR A 121 14.64 2.30 -8.36
N VAL A 122 13.59 2.24 -9.15
CA VAL A 122 13.01 3.41 -9.78
C VAL A 122 12.02 4.05 -8.80
N ARG A 123 11.11 3.26 -8.24
CA ARG A 123 10.14 3.72 -7.24
C ARG A 123 9.45 2.57 -6.50
N GLY A 124 8.93 2.84 -5.30
CA GLY A 124 7.92 2.02 -4.64
C GLY A 124 6.53 2.65 -4.72
N PHE A 125 5.50 1.81 -4.83
CA PHE A 125 4.09 2.21 -4.77
C PHE A 125 3.39 1.38 -3.69
N GLY A 126 2.44 1.97 -2.97
CA GLY A 126 1.74 1.31 -1.87
C GLY A 126 0.40 1.97 -1.56
N GLY A 127 -0.33 1.38 -0.62
CA GLY A 127 -1.68 1.83 -0.25
C GLY A 127 -2.69 1.60 -1.37
N LEU A 128 -2.54 0.49 -2.09
CA LEU A 128 -3.36 0.17 -3.25
C LEU A 128 -4.79 -0.20 -2.82
N LYS A 129 -5.76 0.60 -3.28
CA LYS A 129 -7.18 0.30 -3.08
C LYS A 129 -7.57 -0.95 -3.85
N PHE A 130 -8.19 -1.91 -3.17
CA PHE A 130 -8.78 -3.07 -3.83
C PHE A 130 -10.00 -2.64 -4.67
N VAL A 131 -10.00 -3.04 -5.93
CA VAL A 131 -11.01 -2.60 -6.93
C VAL A 131 -11.93 -3.72 -7.42
N SER A 132 -11.87 -4.93 -6.82
CA SER A 132 -12.73 -6.11 -7.09
C SER A 132 -13.12 -6.34 -8.57
N ALA A 133 -12.48 -7.32 -9.22
CA ALA A 133 -12.72 -7.64 -10.64
C ALA A 133 -12.59 -6.44 -11.60
N ALA A 134 -11.85 -5.40 -11.19
CA ALA A 134 -11.57 -4.21 -11.97
C ALA A 134 -10.10 -3.83 -11.87
N MET A 135 -9.73 -2.77 -12.58
CA MET A 135 -8.40 -2.17 -12.57
C MET A 135 -8.40 -0.89 -11.73
N THR A 136 -7.28 -0.64 -11.08
CA THR A 136 -7.00 0.66 -10.45
C THR A 136 -6.90 1.75 -11.52
N PRO A 137 -7.07 3.04 -11.15
CA PRO A 137 -6.56 4.13 -11.99
C PRO A 137 -5.05 3.96 -12.22
N ILE A 138 -4.51 4.59 -13.27
CA ILE A 138 -3.05 4.63 -13.47
C ILE A 138 -2.39 5.27 -12.24
N ILE A 139 -1.50 4.52 -11.62
CA ILE A 139 -0.70 4.93 -10.47
C ILE A 139 0.58 5.57 -11.02
N PRO A 140 0.75 6.89 -10.90
CA PRO A 140 1.94 7.57 -11.43
C PRO A 140 3.18 7.24 -10.59
N LEU A 141 4.23 6.79 -11.26
CA LEU A 141 5.59 6.65 -10.74
C LEU A 141 6.37 7.97 -10.79
N SER A 142 5.86 8.97 -11.50
CA SER A 142 6.49 10.27 -11.71
C SER A 142 5.76 11.41 -11.00
N ASN A 143 5.27 11.23 -9.76
CA ASN A 143 4.67 12.36 -9.06
C ASN A 143 5.67 13.09 -8.12
N PRO A 144 6.07 14.34 -8.43
CA PRO A 144 6.78 15.22 -7.49
C PRO A 144 5.84 16.06 -6.60
N ALA A 145 4.52 16.04 -6.82
CA ALA A 145 3.58 16.95 -6.17
C ALA A 145 2.99 16.44 -4.84
N LEU A 146 3.26 15.19 -4.45
CA LEU A 146 3.13 14.81 -3.05
C LEU A 146 4.53 15.01 -2.47
N THR A 147 4.71 16.03 -1.63
CA THR A 147 5.85 16.06 -0.71
C THR A 147 5.96 14.65 -0.12
N PRO A 148 7.02 13.88 -0.40
CA PRO A 148 7.16 12.57 0.19
C PRO A 148 7.24 12.82 1.69
N ARG A 149 6.16 12.62 2.43
CA ARG A 149 6.26 12.58 3.88
C ARG A 149 7.22 11.42 4.14
N PRO A 150 8.32 11.64 4.88
CA PRO A 150 9.30 10.59 5.10
C PRO A 150 8.57 9.39 5.64
N ILE A 151 8.84 8.22 5.05
CA ILE A 151 8.33 6.96 5.57
C ILE A 151 9.02 6.77 6.92
N VAL A 152 8.28 6.98 8.01
CA VAL A 152 8.87 7.02 9.37
C VAL A 152 8.84 5.63 9.98
N THR A 153 7.87 4.79 9.61
CA THR A 153 7.66 3.47 10.21
C THR A 153 7.32 2.40 9.18
N GLN A 154 7.52 1.13 9.54
CA GLN A 154 7.07 -0.03 8.75
C GLN A 154 5.54 -0.03 8.50
N ALA A 155 4.76 0.62 9.37
CA ALA A 155 3.30 0.72 9.23
C ALA A 155 2.87 1.61 8.05
N ASP A 156 3.66 2.64 7.72
CA ASP A 156 3.41 3.57 6.60
C ASP A 156 3.49 2.86 5.23
N TYR A 157 4.19 1.72 5.13
CA TYR A 157 4.24 0.89 3.91
C TYR A 157 2.99 0.05 3.68
N SER A 158 2.19 -0.14 4.72
CA SER A 158 1.13 -1.15 4.77
C SER A 158 -0.26 -0.56 4.87
N THR A 159 -0.37 0.77 4.87
CA THR A 159 -1.61 1.52 5.09
C THR A 159 -2.08 2.17 3.79
N GLU A 160 -3.37 1.97 3.48
CA GLU A 160 -4.01 2.67 2.36
C GLU A 160 -4.06 4.17 2.68
N GLY A 161 -3.47 4.97 1.80
CA GLY A 161 -3.64 6.42 1.85
C GLY A 161 -5.09 6.79 1.53
N GLY A 162 -5.52 7.98 1.94
CA GLY A 162 -6.88 8.44 1.71
C GLY A 162 -7.06 9.88 2.12
N ARG A 163 -8.32 10.31 2.23
CA ARG A 163 -8.71 11.65 2.69
C ARG A 163 -9.19 11.64 4.14
N GLY A 164 -9.06 10.53 4.86
CA GLY A 164 -9.50 10.40 6.24
C GLY A 164 -8.81 11.38 7.19
N LEU A 165 -9.61 11.91 8.12
CA LEU A 165 -9.20 12.80 9.20
C LEU A 165 -9.88 12.36 10.51
N ILE A 166 -9.09 12.14 11.56
CA ILE A 166 -9.58 12.00 12.93
C ILE A 166 -8.76 12.96 13.80
N THR A 167 -9.45 13.90 14.45
CA THR A 167 -8.87 14.82 15.44
C THR A 167 -9.70 14.73 16.70
N ASP A 168 -9.04 14.53 17.85
CA ASP A 168 -9.69 14.55 19.15
C ASP A 168 -8.67 14.90 20.25
N THR A 169 -9.08 14.79 21.51
CA THR A 169 -8.27 15.06 22.69
C THR A 169 -8.24 13.86 23.63
N VAL A 170 -7.11 13.65 24.31
CA VAL A 170 -7.03 12.75 25.46
C VAL A 170 -6.98 13.56 26.74
N LYS A 171 -7.91 13.30 27.65
CA LYS A 171 -7.99 13.96 28.95
C LYS A 171 -8.15 12.94 30.07
N THR A 172 -7.46 13.20 31.17
CA THR A 172 -7.62 12.49 32.43
C THR A 172 -8.79 13.07 33.19
N LYS A 173 -9.63 12.20 33.75
CA LYS A 173 -10.70 12.62 34.66
C LYS A 173 -10.13 13.28 35.93
N ALA A 174 -10.55 14.50 36.21
CA ALA A 174 -10.18 15.26 37.39
C ALA A 174 -11.29 16.25 37.78
N THR A 175 -11.25 16.74 39.02
CA THR A 175 -12.19 17.73 39.57
C THR A 175 -11.40 19.00 39.92
N PRO A 176 -11.86 20.21 39.53
CA PRO A 176 -13.16 20.54 38.93
C PRO A 176 -13.25 20.31 37.42
N ALA A 177 -12.13 20.09 36.74
CA ALA A 177 -12.10 19.90 35.29
C ALA A 177 -11.09 18.81 34.88
N ASN A 178 -11.41 18.10 33.79
CA ASN A 178 -10.53 17.10 33.21
C ASN A 178 -9.25 17.74 32.66
N ILE A 179 -8.12 17.05 32.85
CA ILE A 179 -6.79 17.58 32.55
C ILE A 179 -6.29 16.97 31.23
N PRO A 180 -5.86 17.78 30.25
CA PRO A 180 -5.13 17.31 29.06
C PRO A 180 -4.04 16.30 29.41
N THR A 181 -3.90 15.25 28.62
CA THR A 181 -2.98 14.15 28.94
C THR A 181 -2.06 13.85 27.78
N HIS A 182 -0.75 13.97 28.03
CA HIS A 182 0.31 13.54 27.13
C HIS A 182 0.42 12.01 27.13
N CYS A 183 0.06 11.38 26.02
CA CYS A 183 0.07 9.93 25.89
C CYS A 183 0.29 9.50 24.45
N LYS A 184 0.68 8.24 24.26
CA LYS A 184 0.82 7.66 22.93
C LYS A 184 -0.56 7.16 22.47
N VAL A 185 -1.06 7.74 21.39
CA VAL A 185 -2.28 7.31 20.70
C VAL A 185 -1.91 6.44 19.50
N ARG A 186 -2.73 5.43 19.23
CA ARG A 186 -2.61 4.54 18.08
C ARG A 186 -3.94 4.48 17.36
N LEU A 187 -3.95 4.75 16.08
CA LEU A 187 -5.10 4.52 15.20
C LEU A 187 -5.07 3.06 14.75
N LEU A 188 -6.12 2.31 15.03
CA LEU A 188 -6.30 0.91 14.64
C LEU A 188 -7.49 0.81 13.69
N ARG A 189 -7.38 -0.01 12.65
CA ARG A 189 -8.52 -0.31 11.78
C ARG A 189 -9.37 -1.41 12.41
N ASP A 190 -10.68 -1.20 12.51
CA ASP A 190 -11.56 -2.08 13.28
C ASP A 190 -11.66 -3.51 12.74
N ILE A 191 -11.47 -3.72 11.43
CA ILE A 191 -11.66 -5.03 10.81
C ILE A 191 -10.55 -6.04 11.16
N ASP A 192 -9.34 -5.56 11.45
CA ASP A 192 -8.16 -6.40 11.61
C ASP A 192 -7.18 -5.94 12.70
N ASP A 193 -7.56 -4.93 13.48
CA ASP A 193 -6.74 -4.29 14.53
C ASP A 193 -5.37 -3.81 14.05
N LYS A 194 -5.22 -3.58 12.75
CA LYS A 194 -3.96 -3.11 12.19
C LYS A 194 -3.68 -1.70 12.68
N VAL A 195 -2.51 -1.49 13.26
CA VAL A 195 -2.05 -0.15 13.64
C VAL A 195 -1.70 0.62 12.38
N ILE A 196 -2.47 1.68 12.13
CA ILE A 196 -2.40 2.51 10.93
C ILE A 196 -1.41 3.64 11.16
N ARG A 197 -1.54 4.33 12.30
CA ARG A 197 -0.67 5.43 12.70
C ARG A 197 -0.50 5.46 14.21
N GLU A 198 0.57 6.10 14.64
CA GLU A 198 0.81 6.40 16.05
C GLU A 198 1.29 7.84 16.18
N GLU A 199 0.87 8.53 17.23
CA GLU A 199 1.35 9.88 17.56
C GLU A 199 1.37 10.06 19.09
N TRP A 200 2.13 11.04 19.56
CA TRP A 200 1.98 11.56 20.91
C TRP A 200 1.01 12.73 20.89
N THR A 201 0.04 12.73 21.82
CA THR A 201 -0.85 13.88 22.00
C THR A 201 -0.05 15.11 22.44
N ASP A 202 -0.53 16.30 22.11
CA ASP A 202 0.08 17.55 22.58
C ASP A 202 0.05 17.62 24.13
N PRO A 203 1.16 17.96 24.79
CA PRO A 203 1.25 17.89 26.26
C PRO A 203 0.42 18.95 26.99
N VAL A 204 0.03 20.04 26.32
CA VAL A 204 -0.70 21.17 26.92
C VAL A 204 -2.20 21.05 26.69
N THR A 205 -2.59 20.62 25.49
CA THR A 205 -3.99 20.59 25.01
C THR A 205 -4.56 19.18 24.96
N GLY A 206 -3.70 18.15 24.90
CA GLY A 206 -4.08 16.75 24.78
C GLY A 206 -4.56 16.38 23.38
N VAL A 207 -4.48 17.29 22.41
CA VAL A 207 -4.94 17.10 21.03
C VAL A 207 -4.05 16.08 20.32
N TYR A 208 -4.65 15.27 19.46
CA TYR A 208 -3.96 14.46 18.46
C TYR A 208 -4.68 14.56 17.12
N THR A 209 -3.96 14.35 16.02
CA THR A 209 -4.56 14.34 14.68
C THR A 209 -3.96 13.22 13.84
N PHE A 210 -4.83 12.36 13.34
CA PHE A 210 -4.49 11.44 12.27
C PHE A 210 -5.07 11.97 10.96
N ASP A 211 -4.22 12.08 9.95
CA ASP A 211 -4.59 12.55 8.62
C ASP A 211 -4.14 11.57 7.53
N TYR A 212 -4.74 11.76 6.35
CA TYR A 212 -4.41 11.06 5.10
C TYR A 212 -4.37 9.53 5.25
N PHE A 213 -5.46 8.94 5.74
CA PHE A 213 -5.69 7.49 5.77
C PHE A 213 -7.04 7.17 5.12
N ASP A 214 -7.32 5.91 4.81
CA ASP A 214 -8.56 5.52 4.12
C ASP A 214 -9.83 5.91 4.89
N GLU A 215 -10.69 6.74 4.29
CA GLU A 215 -11.95 7.18 4.89
C GLU A 215 -13.08 6.13 4.87
N HIS A 216 -12.91 5.01 4.16
CA HIS A 216 -13.97 4.01 3.93
C HIS A 216 -14.08 2.95 5.02
N PHE A 217 -13.11 2.87 5.93
CA PHE A 217 -13.16 1.96 7.08
C PHE A 217 -13.59 2.69 8.36
N THR A 218 -13.97 1.92 9.37
CA THR A 218 -14.08 2.41 10.75
C THR A 218 -12.79 2.12 11.51
N TYR A 219 -12.51 2.99 12.48
CA TYR A 219 -11.27 2.95 13.22
C TYR A 219 -11.50 3.06 14.71
N SER A 220 -10.56 2.53 15.48
CA SER A 220 -10.48 2.68 16.91
C SER A 220 -9.21 3.43 17.27
N VAL A 221 -9.28 4.38 18.20
CA VAL A 221 -8.09 5.03 18.75
C VAL A 221 -7.82 4.51 20.15
N LYS A 222 -6.64 3.93 20.35
CA LYS A 222 -6.15 3.47 21.66
C LYS A 222 -5.17 4.48 22.25
N ALA A 223 -5.54 5.09 23.36
CA ALA A 223 -4.67 5.95 24.16
C ALA A 223 -3.95 5.14 25.25
N THR A 224 -2.62 5.19 25.30
CA THR A 224 -1.79 4.50 26.30
C THR A 224 -0.95 5.50 27.09
N HIS A 225 -1.19 5.58 28.40
CA HIS A 225 -0.44 6.47 29.29
C HIS A 225 1.02 6.02 29.42
N PRO A 226 2.01 6.93 29.36
CA PRO A 226 3.44 6.56 29.31
C PRO A 226 3.95 5.85 30.56
N THR A 227 3.41 6.17 31.73
CA THR A 227 3.91 5.67 33.02
C THR A 227 3.26 4.36 33.48
N GLY A 228 2.34 3.78 32.70
CA GLY A 228 1.59 2.58 33.12
C GLY A 228 0.63 2.77 34.31
N ALA A 229 0.59 3.97 34.91
CA ALA A 229 -0.26 4.29 36.06
C ALA A 229 -1.77 4.28 35.75
N LYS A 230 -2.14 4.23 34.47
CA LYS A 230 -3.53 4.23 34.00
C LYS A 230 -3.73 3.15 32.96
N ARG A 231 -4.93 2.57 32.95
CA ARG A 231 -5.34 1.65 31.89
C ARG A 231 -5.45 2.40 30.57
N ALA A 232 -5.20 1.69 29.48
CA ALA A 232 -5.47 2.22 28.15
C ALA A 232 -6.97 2.46 27.98
N VAL A 233 -7.32 3.49 27.23
CA VAL A 233 -8.71 3.80 26.85
C VAL A 233 -8.81 3.70 25.34
N ILE A 234 -9.92 3.14 24.86
CA ILE A 234 -10.22 2.98 23.44
C ILE A 234 -11.47 3.78 23.13
N ALA A 235 -11.39 4.62 22.11
CA ALA A 235 -12.54 5.19 21.43
C ALA A 235 -12.77 4.36 20.17
N ASP A 236 -13.84 3.57 20.13
CA ASP A 236 -14.11 2.61 19.07
C ASP A 236 -15.10 3.13 18.01
N ARG A 237 -15.09 2.48 16.84
CA ARG A 237 -16.02 2.74 15.73
C ARG A 237 -16.05 4.18 15.23
N LEU A 238 -14.92 4.87 15.31
CA LEU A 238 -14.74 6.21 14.78
C LEU A 238 -14.88 6.18 13.26
N THR A 239 -15.75 7.04 12.75
CA THR A 239 -15.90 7.29 11.32
C THR A 239 -15.03 8.49 10.94
N PRO A 240 -14.13 8.37 9.95
CA PRO A 240 -13.26 9.48 9.56
C PRO A 240 -14.04 10.66 9.01
N GLY A 241 -13.63 11.87 9.37
CA GLY A 241 -13.92 13.06 8.58
C GLY A 241 -13.11 13.07 7.28
N LEU A 242 -13.32 14.07 6.44
CA LEU A 242 -12.56 14.27 5.21
C LEU A 242 -11.63 15.47 5.35
N MET A 243 -10.38 15.31 4.96
CA MET A 243 -9.46 16.41 4.71
C MET A 243 -10.03 17.32 3.61
N PRO A 244 -9.93 18.64 3.78
CA PRO A 244 -10.32 19.63 2.77
C PRO A 244 -9.74 19.31 1.39
#